data_AF-A0A2V8GS66-F1
#
_entry.id   AF-A0A2V8GS66-F1
#
_cell.length_a   1.000
_cell.length_b   1.000
_cell.length_c   1.000
_cell.angle_alpha   90.00
_cell.angle_beta   90.00
_cell.angle_gamma   90.00
#
_symmetry.space_group_name_H-M   'P 1'
#
loop_
_entity.id
_entity.type
_entity.pdbx_description
1 polymer ?
#
loop_
_entity_poly.entity_id
_entity_poly.type
_entity_poly.pdbx_seq_one_letter_code
_entity_poly.pdbx_strand_id
1 'polypeptide(L)'
;EGIYSGFFRSDKFNAPDFINGVTTIGAPVGRSTVGCTIGAAGCNSNVQPYSNQTMTWTYGGPIKKDKIHFFGNYDFSRQPQTYPYNTPYPSFNLDQQFTTWDRKGGGRLDFQLSTQTHLAVRGNHSFYTEPVATGNAGTPVGGNALHPSTPVITERFSNDLFFTLTQVLNNRMLNEAKGGYAGFYWTRTPIVTGWKNHRFGLDVGTPILTFTGPFTIGQAHNNSPQKWGSDPYNIRDDFTLTFNKAGRHIVKLGSEYIADLLNVFVCNICMGQYDMQAVGIPIPANIEQIIPVWNDVNTWNLAALSRNTRNYTVGLGQMKVYNKRQVYSGWAQDNWEFSKVTLSLGLRYDFSTGRELQTAIEPLFGARPSDKTNFGPRLGITYSLNDKTVLRGGYGKYYGAPDDNEAMWTMLYAGEIHPQVNNDGRADFAANPFNGPIPTYAQAMASWQADVASGCAARTGAAGCKFNRIINILSPPNPTTPYSHQGSVGLQRQLGMAISVESDFTINDTRGAQNGQNVNQAFNPATGFNYPYTDRSKKPYPGWDAITMRMRTAAANNYGWQSALTKRMSNHWQGSATYLYSREYDYQSTPRQPGCQYPTTITAS
;
A
#
# COMPACT_ATOMS: atom_id res chain seq x y z
N GLU A 1 7.20 32.32 -20.49
CA GLU A 1 7.98 31.44 -21.38
C GLU A 1 7.39 30.04 -21.24
N GLY A 2 6.97 29.42 -22.34
CA GLY A 2 6.42 28.07 -22.33
C GLY A 2 7.40 27.14 -23.03
N ILE A 3 7.77 26.04 -22.39
CA ILE A 3 8.51 24.95 -23.04
C ILE A 3 7.47 23.94 -23.51
N TYR A 4 7.36 23.77 -24.82
CA TYR A 4 6.59 22.70 -25.42
C TYR A 4 7.54 21.52 -25.67
N SER A 5 7.34 20.41 -24.99
CA SER A 5 7.99 19.15 -25.31
C SER A 5 6.94 18.05 -25.43
N GLY A 6 6.75 17.57 -26.65
CA GLY A 6 5.95 16.39 -26.96
C GLY A 6 6.77 15.49 -27.88
N PHE A 7 6.91 14.21 -27.52
CA PHE A 7 7.47 13.22 -28.43
C PHE A 7 6.33 12.62 -29.25
N PHE A 8 6.15 13.12 -30.47
CA PHE A 8 5.35 12.44 -31.48
C PHE A 8 6.31 11.53 -32.26
N ARG A 9 6.25 10.21 -32.04
CA ARG A 9 6.96 9.26 -32.90
C ARG A 9 6.02 8.80 -34.01
N SER A 10 6.47 8.97 -35.25
CA SER A 10 5.74 8.54 -36.45
C SER A 10 5.53 7.02 -36.45
N ASP A 11 4.35 6.63 -36.92
CA ASP A 11 3.90 5.33 -37.41
C ASP A 11 4.82 4.63 -38.43
N LYS A 12 5.85 5.32 -38.96
CA LYS A 12 6.80 4.75 -39.93
C LYS A 12 8.05 4.13 -39.31
N PHE A 13 8.20 4.11 -37.98
CA PHE A 13 9.32 3.43 -37.34
C PHE A 13 9.04 1.94 -37.22
N ASN A 14 9.69 1.13 -38.07
CA ASN A 14 9.59 -0.31 -38.06
C ASN A 14 10.65 -0.87 -37.10
N ALA A 15 10.22 -1.39 -35.94
CA ALA A 15 11.10 -2.06 -34.96
C ALA A 15 11.99 -3.22 -35.52
N PRO A 16 11.67 -3.90 -36.65
CA PRO A 16 12.56 -4.89 -37.25
C PRO A 16 13.95 -4.35 -37.63
N ASP A 17 14.09 -3.05 -37.92
CA ASP A 17 15.38 -2.48 -38.32
C ASP A 17 16.37 -2.41 -37.15
N PHE A 18 15.89 -2.40 -35.90
CA PHE A 18 16.74 -2.46 -34.72
C PHE A 18 17.15 -3.89 -34.36
N ILE A 19 16.32 -4.88 -34.72
CA ILE A 19 16.57 -6.30 -34.44
C ILE A 19 17.48 -6.93 -35.51
N ASN A 20 17.42 -6.44 -36.75
CA ASN A 20 18.33 -6.88 -37.82
C ASN A 20 19.77 -6.34 -37.66
N GLY A 21 20.00 -5.39 -36.73
CA GLY A 21 21.33 -4.79 -36.47
C GLY A 21 22.16 -5.46 -35.37
N VAL A 22 21.63 -6.47 -34.66
CA VAL A 22 22.35 -7.16 -33.58
C VAL A 22 22.48 -8.65 -33.88
N THR A 23 23.27 -9.00 -34.89
CA THR A 23 23.59 -10.41 -35.18
C THR A 23 24.76 -10.98 -34.40
N THR A 24 25.50 -10.19 -33.59
CA THR A 24 26.55 -10.74 -32.73
C THR A 24 26.83 -9.86 -31.50
N ILE A 25 26.26 -10.23 -30.34
CA ILE A 25 26.91 -9.98 -29.04
C ILE A 25 27.35 -11.36 -28.52
N GLY A 26 28.65 -11.47 -28.26
CA GLY A 26 29.39 -12.72 -28.22
C GLY A 26 28.95 -13.74 -27.17
N ALA A 27 28.45 -14.87 -27.65
CA ALA A 27 28.45 -16.13 -26.90
C ALA A 27 29.52 -17.06 -27.49
N PRO A 28 30.37 -17.71 -26.67
CA PRO A 28 31.32 -18.69 -27.16
C PRO A 28 30.59 -19.89 -27.80
N VAL A 29 31.22 -20.47 -28.82
CA VAL A 29 30.69 -21.58 -29.62
C VAL A 29 30.32 -22.75 -28.71
N GLY A 30 29.02 -23.04 -28.58
CA GLY A 30 28.53 -24.26 -27.92
C GLY A 30 27.47 -24.11 -26.81
N ARG A 31 26.98 -22.91 -26.46
CA ARG A 31 25.81 -22.77 -25.56
C ARG A 31 24.87 -21.64 -25.99
N SER A 32 23.68 -22.02 -26.47
CA SER A 32 22.51 -21.12 -26.55
C SER A 32 21.79 -21.16 -25.21
N THR A 33 21.70 -20.02 -24.52
CA THR A 33 20.88 -19.84 -23.29
C THR A 33 19.65 -18.98 -23.51
N VAL A 34 19.24 -18.76 -24.75
CA VAL A 34 17.88 -18.32 -25.07
C VAL A 34 17.35 -19.27 -26.13
N GLY A 35 16.65 -20.29 -25.65
CA GLY A 35 16.13 -21.38 -26.46
C GLY A 35 14.96 -20.95 -27.34
N CYS A 36 15.20 -20.07 -28.32
CA CYS A 36 14.60 -20.24 -29.64
C CYS A 36 15.23 -19.35 -30.71
N THR A 37 15.44 -19.92 -31.90
CA THR A 37 15.79 -19.19 -33.12
C THR A 37 14.52 -18.56 -33.69
N ILE A 38 14.52 -17.25 -33.93
CA ILE A 38 13.43 -16.54 -34.62
C ILE A 38 13.20 -17.21 -35.98
N GLY A 39 11.98 -17.73 -36.21
CA GLY A 39 11.62 -18.48 -37.43
C GLY A 39 11.49 -20.00 -37.28
N ALA A 40 11.79 -20.58 -36.11
CA ALA A 40 11.44 -21.97 -35.82
C ALA A 40 9.94 -22.14 -35.54
N ALA A 41 9.33 -23.22 -36.04
CA ALA A 41 7.93 -23.54 -35.76
C ALA A 41 7.68 -23.62 -34.24
N GLY A 42 6.80 -22.76 -33.72
CA GLY A 42 6.50 -22.64 -32.29
C GLY A 42 7.11 -21.43 -31.58
N CYS A 43 7.93 -20.61 -32.26
CA CYS A 43 8.52 -19.41 -31.68
C CYS A 43 7.98 -18.13 -32.33
N ASN A 44 6.86 -17.66 -31.78
CA ASN A 44 6.32 -16.34 -32.09
C ASN A 44 7.11 -15.26 -31.34
N SER A 45 8.03 -14.60 -32.03
CA SER A 45 8.52 -13.28 -31.63
C SER A 45 7.45 -12.23 -31.96
N ASN A 46 6.33 -12.25 -31.24
CA ASN A 46 5.32 -11.19 -31.37
C ASN A 46 5.88 -9.90 -30.76
N VAL A 47 6.42 -9.03 -31.62
CA VAL A 47 6.75 -7.66 -31.25
C VAL A 47 5.44 -6.95 -30.94
N GLN A 48 5.23 -6.61 -29.67
CA GLN A 48 4.03 -5.89 -29.26
C GLN A 48 4.05 -4.48 -29.85
N PRO A 49 2.95 -4.00 -30.46
CA PRO A 49 2.93 -2.68 -31.08
C PRO A 49 3.14 -1.58 -30.02
N TYR A 50 4.22 -0.82 -30.14
CA TYR A 50 4.51 0.31 -29.25
C TYR A 50 3.82 1.58 -29.78
N SER A 51 2.84 2.10 -29.04
CA SER A 51 2.05 3.28 -29.43
C SER A 51 1.87 4.27 -28.27
N ASN A 52 2.91 4.41 -27.44
CA ASN A 52 2.87 5.31 -26.29
C ASN A 52 2.91 6.77 -26.75
N GLN A 53 2.05 7.59 -26.14
CA GLN A 53 2.00 9.03 -26.32
C GLN A 53 2.25 9.70 -24.99
N THR A 54 3.06 10.77 -24.98
CA THR A 54 3.34 11.57 -23.78
C THR A 54 3.40 13.05 -24.14
N MET A 55 2.82 13.90 -23.31
CA MET A 55 2.68 15.34 -23.55
C MET A 55 2.70 16.09 -22.22
N THR A 56 3.56 17.10 -22.10
CA THR A 56 3.73 17.91 -20.89
C THR A 56 3.66 19.39 -21.23
N TRP A 57 2.85 20.13 -20.48
CA TRP A 57 2.53 21.53 -20.70
C TRP A 57 2.75 22.28 -19.39
N THR A 58 3.44 23.42 -19.47
CA THR A 58 3.51 24.38 -18.37
C THR A 58 3.34 25.79 -18.92
N TYR A 59 2.56 26.60 -18.23
CA TYR A 59 2.32 27.98 -18.63
C TYR A 59 2.06 28.83 -17.39
N GLY A 60 2.60 30.04 -17.35
CA GLY A 60 2.41 30.92 -16.22
C GLY A 60 3.00 32.30 -16.45
N GLY A 61 2.61 33.22 -15.59
CA GLY A 61 3.01 34.63 -15.66
C GLY A 61 2.12 35.54 -14.84
N PRO A 62 2.34 36.86 -14.92
CA PRO A 62 1.51 37.84 -14.23
C PRO A 62 0.14 37.98 -14.91
N ILE A 63 -0.94 37.90 -14.14
CA ILE A 63 -2.27 38.46 -14.51
C ILE A 63 -2.26 39.96 -14.27
N LYS A 64 -1.70 40.36 -13.12
CA LYS A 64 -1.42 41.75 -12.76
C LYS A 64 0.01 41.81 -12.25
N LYS A 65 0.84 42.59 -12.94
CA LYS A 65 2.26 42.76 -12.60
C LYS A 65 2.44 43.03 -11.11
N ASP A 66 3.37 42.29 -10.49
CA ASP A 66 3.75 42.39 -9.07
C ASP A 66 2.61 42.11 -8.05
N LYS A 67 1.43 41.66 -8.51
CA LYS A 67 0.24 41.50 -7.68
C LYS A 67 -0.44 40.15 -7.79
N ILE A 68 -0.62 39.64 -9.01
CA ILE A 68 -1.31 38.37 -9.24
C ILE A 68 -0.53 37.60 -10.29
N HIS A 69 -0.09 36.39 -9.92
CA HIS A 69 0.58 35.47 -10.83
C HIS A 69 -0.21 34.18 -10.90
N PHE A 70 -0.19 33.54 -12.06
CA PHE A 70 -0.75 32.22 -12.26
C PHE A 70 0.30 31.27 -12.83
N PHE A 71 0.15 30.01 -12.49
CA PHE A 71 0.97 28.92 -12.99
C PHE A 71 0.05 27.74 -13.25
N GLY A 72 0.15 27.11 -14.41
CA GLY A 72 -0.62 25.94 -14.79
C GLY A 72 0.29 24.87 -15.37
N ASN A 73 -0.04 23.61 -15.11
CA ASN A 73 0.65 22.46 -15.68
C ASN A 73 -0.33 21.37 -16.07
N TYR A 74 0.03 20.59 -17.09
CA TYR A 74 -0.72 19.41 -17.51
C TYR A 74 0.23 18.37 -18.11
N ASP A 75 0.15 17.15 -17.61
CA ASP A 75 0.85 15.97 -18.10
C ASP A 75 -0.17 14.94 -18.56
N PHE A 76 0.11 14.34 -19.71
CA PHE A 76 -0.69 13.30 -20.32
C PHE A 76 0.20 12.17 -20.79
N SER A 77 -0.19 10.93 -20.49
CA SER A 77 0.36 9.72 -21.06
C SER A 77 -0.75 8.76 -21.47
N ARG A 78 -0.59 8.14 -22.63
CA ARG A 78 -1.43 7.05 -23.13
C ARG A 78 -0.51 5.91 -23.54
N GLN A 79 -0.71 4.73 -22.97
CA GLN A 79 0.16 3.57 -23.20
C GLN A 79 -0.69 2.34 -23.51
N PRO A 80 -1.02 2.09 -24.80
CA PRO A 80 -1.65 0.84 -25.21
C PRO A 80 -0.71 -0.34 -25.01
N GLN A 81 -1.20 -1.42 -24.41
CA GLN A 81 -0.47 -2.64 -24.14
C GLN A 81 -1.31 -3.83 -24.54
N THR A 82 -0.66 -4.84 -25.12
CA THR A 82 -1.27 -6.10 -25.51
C THR A 82 -0.72 -7.19 -24.60
N TYR A 83 -1.61 -8.01 -24.06
CA TYR A 83 -1.34 -9.06 -23.09
C TYR A 83 -1.70 -10.42 -23.68
N PRO A 84 -0.71 -11.23 -24.06
CA PRO A 84 -0.95 -12.54 -24.65
C PRO A 84 -1.29 -13.57 -23.58
N TYR A 85 -2.33 -14.38 -23.85
CA TYR A 85 -2.64 -15.59 -23.09
C TYR A 85 -2.16 -16.79 -23.89
N ASN A 86 -1.18 -17.51 -23.33
CA ASN A 86 -0.55 -18.68 -23.95
C ASN A 86 -0.62 -19.86 -22.98
N THR A 87 -1.84 -20.28 -22.68
CA THR A 87 -2.16 -21.35 -21.75
C THR A 87 -2.01 -22.74 -22.41
N PRO A 88 -1.98 -23.83 -21.63
CA PRO A 88 -2.07 -25.20 -22.13
C PRO A 88 -3.40 -25.53 -22.85
N TYR A 89 -4.39 -24.64 -22.81
CA TYR A 89 -5.74 -24.81 -23.34
C TYR A 89 -5.95 -23.84 -24.52
N PRO A 90 -5.87 -24.31 -25.78
CA PRO A 90 -5.93 -23.45 -26.97
C PRO A 90 -7.12 -22.50 -27.06
N SER A 91 -8.32 -22.87 -26.59
CA SER A 91 -9.51 -22.02 -26.61
C SER A 91 -9.41 -20.82 -25.67
N PHE A 92 -8.50 -20.86 -24.69
CA PHE A 92 -8.21 -19.76 -23.78
C PHE A 92 -7.07 -18.87 -24.28
N ASN A 93 -6.46 -19.18 -25.44
CA ASN A 93 -5.33 -18.43 -25.96
C ASN A 93 -5.81 -17.27 -26.85
N LEU A 94 -5.64 -16.05 -26.36
CA LEU A 94 -6.03 -14.82 -27.07
C LEU A 94 -5.18 -13.63 -26.60
N ASP A 95 -5.11 -12.60 -27.43
CA ASP A 95 -4.47 -11.34 -27.07
C ASP A 95 -5.52 -10.36 -26.53
N GLN A 96 -5.31 -9.85 -25.31
CA GLN A 96 -6.13 -8.77 -24.76
C GLN A 96 -5.42 -7.43 -24.89
N GLN A 97 -6.14 -6.40 -25.34
CA GLN A 97 -5.61 -5.05 -25.44
C GLN A 97 -6.20 -4.15 -24.37
N PHE A 98 -5.33 -3.52 -23.60
CA PHE A 98 -5.70 -2.50 -22.61
C PHE A 98 -4.88 -1.25 -22.85
N THR A 99 -5.38 -0.10 -22.41
CA THR A 99 -4.64 1.16 -22.50
C THR A 99 -4.52 1.77 -21.12
N THR A 100 -3.29 1.96 -20.66
CA THR A 100 -3.00 2.73 -19.47
C THR A 100 -3.09 4.22 -19.81
N TRP A 101 -3.83 4.99 -19.02
CA TRP A 101 -3.87 6.44 -19.15
C TRP A 101 -3.36 7.07 -17.86
N ASP A 102 -2.50 8.08 -17.97
CA ASP A 102 -2.10 8.97 -16.88
C ASP A 102 -2.40 10.40 -17.33
N ARG A 103 -3.32 11.09 -16.66
CA ARG A 103 -3.68 12.47 -16.94
C ARG A 103 -3.63 13.22 -15.64
N LYS A 104 -2.78 14.22 -15.54
CA LYS A 104 -2.65 15.02 -14.32
C LYS A 104 -2.39 16.46 -14.68
N GLY A 105 -2.95 17.37 -13.91
CA GLY A 105 -2.78 18.78 -14.13
C GLY A 105 -3.06 19.56 -12.88
N GLY A 106 -2.61 20.80 -12.89
CA GLY A 106 -2.75 21.67 -11.75
C GLY A 106 -2.66 23.13 -12.13
N GLY A 107 -3.14 23.94 -11.20
CA GLY A 107 -3.08 25.39 -11.28
C GLY A 107 -2.68 25.95 -9.93
N ARG A 108 -1.94 27.05 -9.95
CA ARG A 108 -1.61 27.87 -8.80
C ARG A 108 -1.87 29.34 -9.12
N LEU A 109 -2.45 30.04 -8.17
CA LEU A 109 -2.61 31.49 -8.14
C LEU A 109 -1.87 32.04 -6.93
N ASP A 110 -1.04 33.05 -7.16
CA ASP A 110 -0.33 33.79 -6.13
C ASP A 110 -0.81 35.23 -6.11
N PHE A 111 -1.19 35.72 -4.94
CA PHE A 111 -1.72 37.06 -4.70
C PHE A 111 -0.86 37.81 -3.69
N GLN A 112 -0.21 38.89 -4.13
CA GLN A 112 0.45 39.85 -3.25
C GLN A 112 -0.57 40.92 -2.80
N LEU A 113 -1.34 40.59 -1.75
CA LEU A 113 -2.45 41.42 -1.24
C LEU A 113 -1.94 42.76 -0.69
N SER A 114 -0.82 42.76 0.03
CA SER A 114 -0.11 43.94 0.53
C SER A 114 1.41 43.70 0.51
N THR A 115 2.25 44.59 1.05
CA THR A 115 3.69 44.31 1.25
C THR A 115 3.95 43.26 2.34
N GLN A 116 2.95 42.97 3.17
CA GLN A 116 3.05 42.09 4.34
C GLN A 116 2.19 40.82 4.20
N THR A 117 1.28 40.76 3.23
CA THR A 117 0.31 39.67 3.08
C THR A 117 0.41 39.05 1.70
N HIS A 118 0.64 37.74 1.66
CA HIS A 118 0.67 36.92 0.44
C HIS A 118 -0.30 35.74 0.59
N LEU A 119 -1.12 35.49 -0.44
CA LEU A 119 -2.00 34.33 -0.51
C LEU A 119 -1.62 33.49 -1.72
N ALA A 120 -1.27 32.23 -1.50
CA ALA A 120 -1.12 31.22 -2.54
C ALA A 120 -2.32 30.27 -2.50
N VAL A 121 -2.90 29.94 -3.66
CA VAL A 121 -3.92 28.90 -3.80
C VAL A 121 -3.47 27.97 -4.92
N ARG A 122 -3.45 26.67 -4.69
CA ARG A 122 -3.16 25.65 -5.70
C ARG A 122 -4.24 24.59 -5.72
N GLY A 123 -4.53 24.07 -6.89
CA GLY A 123 -5.38 22.90 -7.05
C GLY A 123 -4.80 21.96 -8.10
N ASN A 124 -4.96 20.66 -7.88
CA ASN A 124 -4.51 19.63 -8.80
C ASN A 124 -5.60 18.60 -9.02
N HIS A 125 -5.58 17.99 -10.20
CA HIS A 125 -6.40 16.83 -10.54
C HIS A 125 -5.49 15.77 -11.17
N SER A 126 -5.69 14.51 -10.79
CA SER A 126 -5.07 13.38 -11.48
C SER A 126 -6.09 12.30 -11.77
N PHE A 127 -5.88 11.59 -12.88
CA PHE A 127 -6.61 10.40 -13.28
C PHE A 127 -5.62 9.41 -13.87
N TYR A 128 -5.64 8.20 -13.35
CA TYR A 128 -4.79 7.10 -13.77
C TYR A 128 -5.63 5.85 -13.95
N THR A 129 -5.38 5.08 -15.00
CA THR A 129 -6.03 3.78 -15.21
C THR A 129 -5.01 2.76 -15.67
N GLU A 130 -5.07 1.56 -15.10
CA GLU A 130 -4.21 0.42 -15.44
C GLU A 130 -5.01 -0.90 -15.37
N PRO A 131 -4.75 -1.85 -16.28
CA PRO A 131 -5.20 -3.22 -16.10
C PRO A 131 -4.31 -3.94 -15.07
N VAL A 132 -4.89 -4.72 -14.17
CA VAL A 132 -4.15 -5.59 -13.24
C VAL A 132 -4.81 -6.96 -13.17
N ALA A 133 -4.03 -8.04 -13.02
CA ALA A 133 -4.61 -9.39 -12.88
C ALA A 133 -4.79 -9.79 -11.41
N THR A 134 -3.75 -9.70 -10.58
CA THR A 134 -3.80 -10.22 -9.20
C THR A 134 -3.46 -9.13 -8.17
N GLY A 135 -4.41 -8.24 -7.88
CA GLY A 135 -4.52 -7.47 -6.62
C GLY A 135 -3.43 -6.50 -6.16
N ASN A 136 -2.19 -6.67 -6.57
CA ASN A 136 -1.06 -5.81 -6.27
C ASN A 136 -0.55 -5.22 -7.59
N ALA A 137 -0.15 -3.95 -7.55
CA ALA A 137 0.53 -3.34 -8.69
C ALA A 137 1.74 -4.21 -9.09
N GLY A 138 1.91 -4.48 -10.38
CA GLY A 138 3.04 -5.26 -10.91
C GLY A 138 2.81 -6.77 -11.11
N THR A 139 1.60 -7.28 -10.87
CA THR A 139 1.31 -8.68 -11.24
C THR A 139 0.94 -8.80 -12.72
N PRO A 140 1.58 -9.69 -13.50
CA PRO A 140 1.37 -9.76 -14.94
C PRO A 140 -0.09 -10.07 -15.29
N VAL A 141 -0.65 -9.26 -16.19
CA VAL A 141 -1.84 -9.64 -16.96
C VAL A 141 -1.39 -10.56 -18.10
N GLY A 142 -2.17 -11.58 -18.44
CA GLY A 142 -1.77 -12.58 -19.43
C GLY A 142 -0.81 -13.63 -18.88
N GLY A 143 -0.18 -14.37 -19.80
CA GLY A 143 0.74 -15.47 -19.50
C GLY A 143 0.13 -16.86 -19.72
N ASN A 144 0.81 -17.89 -19.20
CA ASN A 144 0.43 -19.30 -19.39
C ASN A 144 -0.34 -19.91 -18.21
N ALA A 145 -0.38 -19.21 -17.07
CA ALA A 145 -0.97 -19.67 -15.82
C ALA A 145 -2.30 -18.95 -15.47
N LEU A 146 -2.79 -18.07 -16.34
CA LEU A 146 -3.99 -17.27 -16.07
C LEU A 146 -4.99 -17.44 -17.21
N HIS A 147 -6.28 -17.48 -16.88
CA HIS A 147 -7.36 -17.44 -17.86
C HIS A 147 -7.64 -15.99 -18.31
N PRO A 148 -8.12 -15.75 -19.56
CA PRO A 148 -8.45 -14.41 -20.05
C PRO A 148 -9.46 -13.63 -19.21
N SER A 149 -10.27 -14.29 -18.37
CA SER A 149 -11.21 -13.63 -17.45
C SER A 149 -10.57 -12.98 -16.21
N THR A 150 -9.28 -13.20 -15.97
CA THR A 150 -8.59 -12.79 -14.74
C THR A 150 -8.45 -11.29 -14.50
N PRO A 151 -8.35 -10.40 -15.51
CA PRO A 151 -8.05 -9.00 -15.26
C PRO A 151 -9.17 -8.22 -14.56
N VAL A 152 -8.73 -7.19 -13.83
CA VAL A 152 -9.55 -6.12 -13.30
C VAL A 152 -8.95 -4.78 -13.74
N ILE A 153 -9.78 -3.80 -14.08
CA ILE A 153 -9.35 -2.43 -14.37
C ILE A 153 -9.26 -1.69 -13.05
N THR A 154 -8.10 -1.09 -12.76
CA THR A 154 -7.92 -0.16 -11.65
C THR A 154 -7.96 1.26 -12.19
N GLU A 155 -8.84 2.11 -11.67
CA GLU A 155 -8.84 3.55 -11.94
C GLU A 155 -8.55 4.29 -10.64
N ARG A 156 -7.69 5.30 -10.67
CA ARG A 156 -7.36 6.16 -9.54
C ARG A 156 -7.56 7.59 -9.96
N PHE A 157 -8.15 8.41 -9.11
CA PHE A 157 -8.19 9.84 -9.34
C PHE A 157 -8.00 10.62 -8.04
N SER A 158 -7.37 11.78 -8.13
CA SER A 158 -7.18 12.68 -7.01
C SER A 158 -7.65 14.09 -7.35
N ASN A 159 -8.13 14.79 -6.33
CA ASN A 159 -8.50 16.20 -6.39
C ASN A 159 -7.92 16.89 -5.17
N ASP A 160 -6.97 17.79 -5.39
CA ASP A 160 -6.33 18.54 -4.32
C ASP A 160 -6.68 20.01 -4.44
N LEU A 161 -6.93 20.66 -3.31
CA LEU A 161 -7.02 22.11 -3.19
C LEU A 161 -6.27 22.52 -1.93
N PHE A 162 -5.36 23.48 -2.03
CA PHE A 162 -4.57 23.92 -0.90
C PHE A 162 -4.31 25.42 -0.98
N PHE A 163 -4.43 26.11 0.14
CA PHE A 163 -4.08 27.51 0.25
C PHE A 163 -3.05 27.76 1.35
N THR A 164 -2.31 28.86 1.21
CA THR A 164 -1.40 29.39 2.22
C THR A 164 -1.53 30.90 2.26
N LEU A 165 -1.96 31.42 3.40
CA LEU A 165 -1.99 32.84 3.71
C LEU A 165 -0.81 33.16 4.64
N THR A 166 0.18 33.87 4.11
CA THR A 166 1.36 34.32 4.84
C THR A 166 1.20 35.79 5.22
N GLN A 167 1.41 36.11 6.49
CA GLN A 167 1.29 37.45 7.05
C GLN A 167 2.51 37.83 7.88
N VAL A 168 3.24 38.86 7.45
CA VAL A 168 4.27 39.53 8.25
C VAL A 168 3.58 40.53 9.17
N LEU A 169 3.37 40.14 10.43
CA LEU A 169 2.64 40.96 11.41
C LEU A 169 3.47 42.17 11.85
N ASN A 170 4.79 41.98 11.98
CA ASN A 170 5.78 43.03 12.22
C ASN A 170 7.20 42.47 11.96
N ASN A 171 8.24 43.26 12.26
CA ASN A 171 9.64 42.90 12.03
C ASN A 171 10.15 41.67 12.82
N ARG A 172 9.32 41.09 13.69
CA ARG A 172 9.66 39.94 14.54
C ARG A 172 8.66 38.79 14.44
N MET A 173 7.50 39.00 13.82
CA MET A 173 6.37 38.07 13.86
C MET A 173 5.87 37.75 12.45
N LEU A 174 5.78 36.46 12.15
CA LEU A 174 5.27 35.89 10.90
C LEU A 174 4.18 34.86 11.25
N ASN A 175 3.04 34.94 10.59
CA ASN A 175 2.00 33.93 10.68
C ASN A 175 1.75 33.29 9.31
N GLU A 176 1.52 31.98 9.27
CA GLU A 176 1.05 31.27 8.09
C GLU A 176 -0.18 30.44 8.43
N ALA A 177 -1.32 30.80 7.85
CA ALA A 177 -2.52 29.97 7.88
C ALA A 177 -2.59 29.12 6.60
N LYS A 178 -2.72 27.81 6.75
CA LYS A 178 -2.72 26.82 5.67
C LYS A 178 -3.97 25.98 5.78
N GLY A 179 -4.56 25.62 4.65
CA GLY A 179 -5.68 24.69 4.66
C GLY A 179 -5.92 24.09 3.31
N GLY A 180 -6.60 22.96 3.30
CA GLY A 180 -6.82 22.24 2.06
C GLY A 180 -7.70 21.02 2.18
N TYR A 181 -7.84 20.41 1.02
CA TYR A 181 -8.54 19.17 0.73
C TYR A 181 -7.65 18.34 -0.18
N ALA A 182 -7.53 17.04 0.07
CA ALA A 182 -6.71 16.13 -0.73
C ALA A 182 -7.45 14.83 -1.02
N GLY A 183 -8.49 14.91 -1.84
CA GLY A 183 -9.34 13.78 -2.19
C GLY A 183 -8.59 12.73 -3.00
N PHE A 184 -8.71 11.46 -2.59
CA PHE A 184 -8.19 10.32 -3.34
C PHE A 184 -9.24 9.24 -3.48
N TYR A 185 -9.41 8.78 -4.70
CA TYR A 185 -10.41 7.78 -5.05
C TYR A 185 -9.81 6.71 -5.94
N TRP A 186 -10.28 5.49 -5.79
CA TRP A 186 -9.97 4.44 -6.75
C TRP A 186 -11.10 3.44 -6.88
N THR A 187 -11.18 2.83 -8.05
CA THR A 187 -12.09 1.74 -8.38
C THR A 187 -11.27 0.54 -8.83
N ARG A 188 -11.80 -0.65 -8.58
CA ARG A 188 -11.33 -1.89 -9.20
C ARG A 188 -12.52 -2.63 -9.76
N THR A 189 -12.57 -2.82 -11.07
CA THR A 189 -13.74 -3.41 -11.74
C THR A 189 -13.29 -4.59 -12.59
N PRO A 190 -13.82 -5.81 -12.36
CA PRO A 190 -13.56 -6.94 -13.25
C PRO A 190 -13.95 -6.65 -14.69
N ILE A 191 -13.19 -7.16 -15.66
CA ILE A 191 -13.47 -6.93 -17.10
C ILE A 191 -14.67 -7.76 -17.60
N VAL A 192 -14.98 -8.85 -16.92
CA VAL A 192 -16.13 -9.70 -17.25
C VAL A 192 -17.39 -9.06 -16.69
N THR A 193 -18.36 -8.82 -17.55
CA THR A 193 -19.62 -8.17 -17.23
C THR A 193 -20.80 -9.04 -17.66
N GLY A 194 -22.02 -8.64 -17.29
CA GLY A 194 -23.25 -9.36 -17.63
C GLY A 194 -23.49 -10.61 -16.80
N TRP A 195 -22.94 -10.73 -15.58
CA TRP A 195 -23.24 -11.86 -14.71
C TRP A 195 -24.71 -11.81 -14.27
N LYS A 196 -25.54 -12.65 -14.90
CA LYS A 196 -26.98 -12.72 -14.59
C LYS A 196 -27.17 -13.39 -13.24
N ASN A 197 -28.13 -12.88 -12.48
CA ASN A 197 -28.50 -13.42 -11.17
C ASN A 197 -27.34 -13.45 -10.15
N HIS A 198 -26.32 -12.59 -10.30
CA HIS A 198 -25.33 -12.43 -9.24
C HIS A 198 -26.04 -12.02 -7.95
N ARG A 199 -25.73 -12.71 -6.86
CA ARG A 199 -26.48 -12.60 -5.61
C ARG A 199 -26.47 -11.21 -4.99
N PHE A 200 -25.37 -10.48 -5.12
CA PHE A 200 -25.28 -9.11 -4.62
C PHE A 200 -25.84 -8.06 -5.60
N GLY A 201 -26.55 -8.51 -6.65
CA GLY A 201 -27.06 -7.63 -7.71
C GLY A 201 -25.93 -6.97 -8.51
N LEU A 202 -24.75 -7.60 -8.57
CA LEU A 202 -23.61 -7.10 -9.33
C LEU A 202 -23.69 -7.62 -10.75
N ASP A 203 -23.47 -6.76 -11.73
CA ASP A 203 -23.44 -7.13 -13.14
C ASP A 203 -22.02 -7.42 -13.64
N VAL A 204 -21.03 -7.51 -12.74
CA VAL A 204 -19.61 -7.72 -13.05
C VAL A 204 -19.00 -8.83 -12.22
N GLY A 205 -17.88 -9.39 -12.72
CA GLY A 205 -17.08 -10.38 -12.01
C GLY A 205 -17.30 -11.81 -12.48
N THR A 206 -16.54 -12.71 -11.86
CA THR A 206 -16.62 -14.17 -12.07
C THR A 206 -16.22 -14.89 -10.78
N PRO A 207 -16.67 -16.14 -10.57
CA PRO A 207 -16.12 -17.03 -9.55
C PRO A 207 -14.61 -17.17 -9.66
N ILE A 208 -13.89 -17.31 -8.54
CA ILE A 208 -12.44 -17.51 -8.53
C ILE A 208 -12.15 -19.00 -8.40
N LEU A 209 -11.62 -19.62 -9.45
CA LEU A 209 -11.33 -21.06 -9.51
C LEU A 209 -9.82 -21.28 -9.50
N THR A 210 -9.26 -21.75 -8.39
CA THR A 210 -7.81 -21.97 -8.24
C THR A 210 -7.49 -23.46 -8.33
N PHE A 211 -6.84 -23.90 -9.41
CA PHE A 211 -6.52 -25.31 -9.68
C PHE A 211 -5.12 -25.71 -9.17
N THR A 212 -4.82 -27.02 -9.25
CA THR A 212 -3.50 -27.61 -8.97
C THR A 212 -2.53 -27.32 -10.12
N GLY A 213 -1.32 -26.82 -9.80
CA GLY A 213 -0.50 -26.08 -10.77
C GLY A 213 -1.10 -24.67 -10.93
N PRO A 214 -0.31 -23.59 -11.09
CA PRO A 214 -0.73 -22.20 -10.83
C PRO A 214 -1.85 -21.63 -11.75
N PHE A 215 -2.64 -22.48 -12.42
CA PHE A 215 -3.74 -22.08 -13.29
C PHE A 215 -4.96 -21.57 -12.52
N THR A 216 -5.30 -20.31 -12.76
CA THR A 216 -6.49 -19.65 -12.18
C THR A 216 -7.47 -19.28 -13.29
N ILE A 217 -8.75 -19.68 -13.10
CA ILE A 217 -9.87 -19.29 -13.96
C ILE A 217 -10.81 -18.38 -13.18
N GLY A 218 -11.39 -17.39 -13.85
CA GLY A 218 -12.13 -16.32 -13.20
C GLY A 218 -11.25 -15.14 -12.79
N GLN A 219 -11.81 -14.17 -12.08
CA GLN A 219 -11.08 -12.99 -11.63
C GLN A 219 -9.99 -13.42 -10.66
N ALA A 220 -8.78 -12.88 -10.76
CA ALA A 220 -7.68 -13.29 -9.88
C ALA A 220 -7.52 -12.39 -8.63
N HIS A 221 -8.56 -11.61 -8.33
CA HIS A 221 -8.62 -10.72 -7.17
C HIS A 221 -9.85 -11.04 -6.31
N ASN A 222 -9.63 -11.37 -5.04
CA ASN A 222 -10.69 -11.86 -4.14
C ASN A 222 -11.58 -10.78 -3.54
N ASN A 223 -11.25 -9.51 -3.75
CA ASN A 223 -11.94 -8.38 -3.15
C ASN A 223 -12.46 -7.37 -4.20
N SER A 224 -12.66 -7.78 -5.47
CA SER A 224 -13.26 -6.95 -6.53
C SER A 224 -14.73 -7.30 -6.82
N PRO A 225 -15.57 -6.32 -7.21
CA PRO A 225 -15.25 -4.92 -7.44
C PRO A 225 -15.01 -4.09 -6.16
N GLN A 226 -14.29 -2.99 -6.30
CA GLN A 226 -14.01 -2.03 -5.22
C GLN A 226 -14.33 -0.60 -5.66
N LYS A 227 -14.73 0.23 -4.70
CA LYS A 227 -14.77 1.69 -4.79
C LYS A 227 -14.29 2.25 -3.47
N TRP A 228 -13.21 3.00 -3.46
CA TRP A 228 -12.80 3.72 -2.27
C TRP A 228 -12.71 5.20 -2.56
N GLY A 229 -13.07 6.00 -1.56
CA GLY A 229 -12.82 7.43 -1.50
C GLY A 229 -12.30 7.78 -0.12
N SER A 230 -11.29 8.64 -0.09
CA SER A 230 -10.77 9.34 1.09
C SER A 230 -10.86 10.83 0.80
N ASP A 231 -11.48 11.56 1.72
CA ASP A 231 -11.73 12.99 1.63
C ASP A 231 -11.13 13.71 2.85
N PRO A 232 -9.79 13.83 2.94
CA PRO A 232 -9.13 14.54 4.01
C PRO A 232 -9.22 16.06 3.82
N TYR A 233 -9.65 16.74 4.87
CA TYR A 233 -9.62 18.19 5.01
C TYR A 233 -8.67 18.57 6.12
N ASN A 234 -7.84 19.61 5.91
CA ASN A 234 -6.98 20.12 6.96
C ASN A 234 -7.04 21.64 7.09
N ILE A 235 -6.79 22.09 8.32
CA ILE A 235 -6.46 23.48 8.64
C ILE A 235 -5.27 23.47 9.58
N ARG A 236 -4.32 24.36 9.33
CA ARG A 236 -3.05 24.47 10.06
C ARG A 236 -2.67 25.93 10.22
N ASP A 237 -2.11 26.26 11.37
CA ASP A 237 -1.53 27.56 11.66
C ASP A 237 -0.08 27.39 12.13
N ASP A 238 0.82 28.16 11.54
CA ASP A 238 2.25 28.23 11.88
C ASP A 238 2.61 29.68 12.26
N PHE A 239 2.91 29.90 13.53
CA PHE A 239 3.36 31.19 14.05
C PHE A 239 4.86 31.17 14.34
N THR A 240 5.59 32.19 13.89
CA THR A 240 7.02 32.38 14.17
C THR A 240 7.25 33.73 14.84
N LEU A 241 7.99 33.72 15.96
CA LEU A 241 8.43 34.90 16.70
C LEU A 241 9.95 34.89 16.85
N THR A 242 10.59 36.02 16.56
CA THR A 242 12.03 36.22 16.80
C THR A 242 12.26 37.31 17.84
N PHE A 243 13.08 37.05 18.85
CA PHE A 243 13.48 38.05 19.85
C PHE A 243 14.87 37.76 20.41
N ASN A 244 15.44 38.73 21.12
CA ASN A 244 16.73 38.58 21.79
C ASN A 244 16.53 38.64 23.31
N LYS A 245 16.90 37.58 24.01
CA LYS A 245 16.97 37.50 25.48
C LYS A 245 17.98 36.43 25.84
N ALA A 246 19.12 36.82 26.42
CA ALA A 246 20.24 35.89 26.66
C ALA A 246 20.65 35.09 25.41
N GLY A 247 20.70 35.74 24.25
CA GLY A 247 20.84 35.09 22.94
C GLY A 247 19.65 35.39 22.03
N ARG A 248 19.71 34.93 20.78
CA ARG A 248 18.63 35.06 19.81
C ARG A 248 17.72 33.85 19.88
N HIS A 249 16.43 34.08 19.98
CA HIS A 249 15.40 33.06 19.95
C HIS A 249 14.61 33.16 18.64
N ILE A 250 14.31 32.00 18.06
CA ILE A 250 13.31 31.84 17.00
C ILE A 250 12.32 30.79 17.50
N VAL A 251 11.21 31.27 18.06
CA VAL A 251 10.12 30.44 18.56
C VAL A 251 9.14 30.17 17.44
N LYS A 252 8.78 28.90 17.27
CA LYS A 252 7.75 28.43 16.35
C LYS A 252 6.65 27.73 17.13
N LEU A 253 5.42 28.18 16.97
CA LEU A 253 4.23 27.55 17.52
C LEU A 253 3.34 27.13 16.36
N GLY A 254 2.59 26.04 16.52
CA GLY A 254 1.58 25.73 15.54
C GLY A 254 0.63 24.64 15.97
N SER A 255 -0.45 24.55 15.21
CA SER A 255 -1.50 23.55 15.41
C SER A 255 -2.06 23.11 14.07
N GLU A 256 -2.58 21.89 14.04
CA GLU A 256 -3.22 21.34 12.85
C GLU A 256 -4.39 20.44 13.25
N TYR A 257 -5.48 20.56 12.49
CA TYR A 257 -6.62 19.66 12.55
C TYR A 257 -6.82 19.03 11.18
N ILE A 258 -6.95 17.71 11.16
CA ILE A 258 -7.25 16.92 9.96
C ILE A 258 -8.53 16.13 10.24
N ALA A 259 -9.51 16.27 9.34
CA ALA A 259 -10.69 15.42 9.30
C ALA A 259 -10.64 14.59 8.03
N ASP A 260 -10.47 13.28 8.17
CA ASP A 260 -10.46 12.36 7.05
C ASP A 260 -11.76 11.55 7.02
N LEU A 261 -12.31 11.46 5.83
CA LEU A 261 -13.53 10.74 5.56
C LEU A 261 -13.29 9.63 4.57
N LEU A 262 -13.29 8.41 5.07
CA LEU A 262 -13.10 7.21 4.29
C LEU A 262 -14.46 6.58 4.00
N ASN A 263 -14.80 6.41 2.72
CA ASN A 263 -15.99 5.72 2.24
C ASN A 263 -15.55 4.60 1.29
N VAL A 264 -15.77 3.36 1.70
CA VAL A 264 -15.25 2.20 0.98
C VAL A 264 -16.36 1.19 0.75
N PHE A 265 -16.47 0.75 -0.49
CA PHE A 265 -17.14 -0.47 -0.90
C PHE A 265 -16.09 -1.46 -1.41
N VAL A 266 -16.07 -2.65 -0.83
CA VAL A 266 -15.18 -3.74 -1.23
C VAL A 266 -16.01 -4.99 -1.32
N CYS A 267 -16.10 -5.58 -2.51
CA CYS A 267 -16.71 -6.89 -2.65
C CYS A 267 -15.76 -7.97 -2.13
N ASN A 268 -15.74 -8.17 -0.81
CA ASN A 268 -14.84 -9.10 -0.14
C ASN A 268 -15.32 -10.55 -0.31
N ILE A 269 -14.72 -11.31 -1.23
CA ILE A 269 -15.05 -12.69 -1.59
C ILE A 269 -16.52 -12.88 -2.00
N CYS A 270 -17.22 -11.85 -2.47
CA CYS A 270 -18.62 -12.02 -2.85
C CYS A 270 -18.85 -12.74 -4.18
N MET A 271 -17.82 -12.83 -5.04
CA MET A 271 -17.88 -13.66 -6.26
C MET A 271 -17.79 -15.17 -5.99
N GLY A 272 -17.41 -15.55 -4.77
CA GLY A 272 -17.15 -16.93 -4.42
C GLY A 272 -15.75 -17.39 -4.85
N GLN A 273 -15.06 -18.04 -3.93
CA GLN A 273 -13.73 -18.60 -4.15
C GLN A 273 -13.83 -20.13 -4.04
N TYR A 274 -13.37 -20.81 -5.08
CA TYR A 274 -13.33 -22.25 -5.19
C TYR A 274 -11.89 -22.71 -5.17
N ASP A 275 -11.63 -23.61 -4.24
CA ASP A 275 -10.38 -24.32 -4.17
C ASP A 275 -10.50 -25.60 -5.00
N MET A 276 -9.98 -25.58 -6.23
CA MET A 276 -10.11 -26.67 -7.21
C MET A 276 -8.97 -27.70 -7.10
N GLN A 277 -8.40 -27.86 -5.91
CA GLN A 277 -7.25 -28.72 -5.63
C GLN A 277 -7.67 -29.99 -4.87
N ALA A 278 -8.77 -30.63 -5.27
CA ALA A 278 -9.12 -31.95 -4.76
C ALA A 278 -7.95 -32.94 -4.97
N VAL A 279 -7.60 -33.67 -3.92
CA VAL A 279 -6.40 -34.52 -3.89
C VAL A 279 -6.47 -35.59 -4.99
N GLY A 280 -5.45 -35.64 -5.85
CA GLY A 280 -5.36 -36.62 -6.93
C GLY A 280 -6.31 -36.37 -8.11
N ILE A 281 -7.01 -35.23 -8.14
CA ILE A 281 -7.91 -34.88 -9.24
C ILE A 281 -7.24 -33.81 -10.12
N PRO A 282 -6.83 -34.12 -11.37
CA PRO A 282 -6.25 -33.15 -12.27
C PRO A 282 -7.32 -32.19 -12.82
N ILE A 283 -6.87 -31.10 -13.47
CA ILE A 283 -7.78 -30.23 -14.24
C ILE A 283 -8.49 -31.10 -15.30
N PRO A 284 -9.83 -30.98 -15.47
CA PRO A 284 -10.56 -31.81 -16.43
C PRO A 284 -10.03 -31.61 -17.86
N ALA A 285 -9.86 -32.71 -18.60
CA ALA A 285 -9.41 -32.65 -19.98
C ALA A 285 -10.35 -31.86 -20.90
N ASN A 286 -11.63 -31.76 -20.54
CA ASN A 286 -12.66 -31.00 -21.24
C ASN A 286 -12.92 -29.61 -20.62
N ILE A 287 -11.96 -29.02 -19.89
CA ILE A 287 -12.13 -27.71 -19.24
C ILE A 287 -12.58 -26.61 -20.22
N GLU A 288 -12.13 -26.67 -21.48
CA GLU A 288 -12.51 -25.75 -22.55
C GLU A 288 -13.99 -25.85 -22.96
N GLN A 289 -14.63 -27.01 -22.74
CA GLN A 289 -16.06 -27.20 -22.96
C GLN A 289 -16.88 -26.81 -21.72
N ILE A 290 -16.30 -26.96 -20.53
CA ILE A 290 -16.90 -26.54 -19.27
C ILE A 290 -16.97 -25.00 -19.18
N ILE A 291 -15.98 -24.32 -19.76
CA ILE A 291 -15.84 -22.85 -19.78
C ILE A 291 -15.70 -22.41 -21.24
N PRO A 292 -16.78 -22.47 -22.04
CA PRO A 292 -16.70 -22.30 -23.49
C PRO A 292 -16.51 -20.84 -23.94
N VAL A 293 -17.00 -19.87 -23.15
CA VAL A 293 -16.87 -18.44 -23.44
C VAL A 293 -16.12 -17.77 -22.29
N TRP A 294 -14.91 -17.27 -22.58
CA TRP A 294 -14.00 -16.80 -21.54
C TRP A 294 -14.52 -15.56 -20.78
N ASN A 295 -15.35 -14.73 -21.42
CA ASN A 295 -15.90 -13.49 -20.88
C ASN A 295 -17.41 -13.54 -20.63
N ASP A 296 -18.04 -14.72 -20.63
CA ASP A 296 -19.45 -14.87 -20.26
C ASP A 296 -19.61 -15.98 -19.23
N VAL A 297 -19.63 -15.58 -17.96
CA VAL A 297 -19.80 -16.47 -16.81
C VAL A 297 -21.09 -17.27 -16.84
N ASN A 298 -22.13 -16.78 -17.53
CA ASN A 298 -23.42 -17.48 -17.62
C ASN A 298 -23.33 -18.75 -18.46
N THR A 299 -22.25 -18.93 -19.23
CA THR A 299 -22.00 -20.12 -20.03
C THR A 299 -21.21 -21.20 -19.28
N TRP A 300 -20.71 -20.90 -18.08
CA TRP A 300 -19.79 -21.78 -17.35
C TRP A 300 -20.56 -22.88 -16.59
N ASN A 301 -20.21 -24.14 -16.85
CA ASN A 301 -20.81 -25.28 -16.17
C ASN A 301 -20.07 -25.62 -14.86
N LEU A 302 -20.32 -24.85 -13.80
CA LEU A 302 -19.66 -25.07 -12.51
C LEU A 302 -19.95 -26.47 -11.93
N ALA A 303 -21.13 -27.05 -12.17
CA ALA A 303 -21.47 -28.38 -11.65
C ALA A 303 -20.48 -29.46 -12.15
N ALA A 304 -19.99 -29.34 -13.38
CA ALA A 304 -18.98 -30.26 -13.92
C ALA A 304 -17.64 -30.21 -13.15
N LEU A 305 -17.37 -29.14 -12.40
CA LEU A 305 -16.17 -28.94 -11.59
C LEU A 305 -16.34 -29.39 -10.13
N SER A 306 -17.49 -29.95 -9.76
CA SER A 306 -17.75 -30.39 -8.39
C SER A 306 -16.72 -31.42 -7.91
N ARG A 307 -16.23 -32.32 -8.76
CA ARG A 307 -15.19 -33.30 -8.38
C ARG A 307 -13.81 -32.68 -8.14
N ASN A 308 -13.52 -31.54 -8.77
CA ASN A 308 -12.27 -30.80 -8.59
C ASN A 308 -12.28 -29.93 -7.32
N THR A 309 -13.47 -29.52 -6.88
CA THR A 309 -13.62 -28.61 -5.75
C THR A 309 -13.34 -29.31 -4.42
N ARG A 310 -12.40 -28.80 -3.63
CA ARG A 310 -12.18 -29.21 -2.24
C ARG A 310 -13.11 -28.46 -1.29
N ASN A 311 -13.20 -27.15 -1.46
CA ASN A 311 -14.05 -26.27 -0.66
C ASN A 311 -14.45 -25.02 -1.44
N TYR A 312 -15.48 -24.35 -0.94
CA TYR A 312 -16.00 -23.08 -1.42
C TYR A 312 -16.04 -22.08 -0.28
N THR A 313 -15.66 -20.83 -0.54
CA THR A 313 -15.77 -19.71 0.41
C THR A 313 -16.48 -18.53 -0.23
N VAL A 314 -17.33 -17.84 0.51
CA VAL A 314 -17.99 -16.60 0.07
C VAL A 314 -18.08 -15.61 1.22
N GLY A 315 -17.92 -14.32 0.93
CA GLY A 315 -18.16 -13.27 1.92
C GLY A 315 -19.63 -12.88 1.97
N LEU A 316 -20.17 -12.75 3.18
CA LEU A 316 -21.57 -12.42 3.47
C LEU A 316 -21.63 -11.23 4.42
N GLY A 317 -22.55 -10.30 4.20
CA GLY A 317 -22.78 -9.17 5.10
C GLY A 317 -22.54 -7.83 4.45
N GLN A 318 -22.08 -6.86 5.24
CA GLN A 318 -21.94 -5.48 4.82
C GLN A 318 -20.58 -5.23 4.13
N MET A 319 -20.63 -5.08 2.81
CA MET A 319 -19.47 -4.83 1.94
C MET A 319 -19.08 -3.34 1.86
N LYS A 320 -19.67 -2.49 2.71
CA LYS A 320 -19.49 -1.03 2.69
C LYS A 320 -19.22 -0.49 4.09
N VAL A 321 -18.18 0.32 4.23
CA VAL A 321 -17.84 0.98 5.49
C VAL A 321 -17.62 2.47 5.28
N TYR A 322 -17.87 3.20 6.37
CA TYR A 322 -17.64 4.63 6.47
C TYR A 322 -16.88 4.89 7.77
N ASN A 323 -15.65 5.39 7.66
CA ASN A 323 -14.84 5.80 8.80
C ASN A 323 -14.59 7.31 8.75
N LYS A 324 -14.84 7.99 9.86
CA LYS A 324 -14.48 9.41 10.02
C LYS A 324 -13.39 9.48 11.08
N ARG A 325 -12.18 9.83 10.65
CA ARG A 325 -11.02 9.97 11.53
C ARG A 325 -10.71 11.44 11.73
N GLN A 326 -10.35 11.80 12.96
CA GLN A 326 -9.98 13.16 13.32
C GLN A 326 -8.63 13.16 14.00
N VAL A 327 -7.70 13.96 13.48
CA VAL A 327 -6.34 14.10 14.01
C VAL A 327 -6.13 15.54 14.45
N TYR A 328 -5.67 15.70 15.68
CA TYR A 328 -5.32 16.97 16.30
C TYR A 328 -3.83 16.96 16.57
N SER A 329 -3.14 18.02 16.16
CA SER A 329 -1.71 18.18 16.36
C SER A 329 -1.41 19.55 16.94
N GLY A 330 -0.44 19.61 17.85
CA GLY A 330 0.10 20.85 18.38
C GLY A 330 1.61 20.75 18.56
N TRP A 331 2.33 21.85 18.29
CA TRP A 331 3.78 21.89 18.49
C TRP A 331 4.27 23.25 18.96
N ALA A 332 5.38 23.20 19.68
CA ALA A 332 6.18 24.35 20.06
C ALA A 332 7.66 24.00 19.86
N GLN A 333 8.43 24.94 19.30
CA GLN A 333 9.87 24.82 19.13
C GLN A 333 10.54 26.16 19.42
N ASP A 334 11.72 26.13 20.03
CA ASP A 334 12.60 27.28 20.17
C ASP A 334 13.99 26.94 19.63
N ASN A 335 14.48 27.77 18.70
CA ASN A 335 15.88 27.77 18.31
C ASN A 335 16.58 28.93 19.02
N TRP A 336 17.41 28.59 19.99
CA TRP A 336 18.11 29.53 20.85
C TRP A 336 19.60 29.55 20.51
N GLU A 337 20.05 30.66 19.92
CA GLU A 337 21.45 30.93 19.62
C GLU A 337 22.06 31.76 20.76
N PHE A 338 22.99 31.15 21.51
CA PHE A 338 23.73 31.79 22.59
C PHE A 338 25.22 31.52 22.45
N SER A 339 25.98 32.60 22.17
CA SER A 339 27.44 32.52 21.98
C SER A 339 27.80 31.53 20.87
N LYS A 340 28.57 30.48 21.19
CA LYS A 340 29.00 29.42 20.27
C LYS A 340 28.02 28.24 20.20
N VAL A 341 26.92 28.29 20.94
CA VAL A 341 25.94 27.20 21.06
C VAL A 341 24.62 27.63 20.43
N THR A 342 24.04 26.74 19.63
CA THR A 342 22.65 26.81 19.21
C THR A 342 21.92 25.61 19.76
N LEU A 343 20.85 25.84 20.52
CA LEU A 343 19.94 24.80 20.99
C LEU A 343 18.66 24.82 20.16
N SER A 344 18.15 23.64 19.81
CA SER A 344 16.84 23.47 19.17
C SER A 344 15.99 22.60 20.08
N LEU A 345 15.03 23.22 20.76
CA LEU A 345 14.16 22.56 21.74
C LEU A 345 12.76 22.46 21.14
N GLY A 346 12.17 21.27 21.08
CA GLY A 346 10.85 21.09 20.48
C GLY A 346 9.99 20.06 21.21
N LEU A 347 8.69 20.28 21.20
CA LEU A 347 7.69 19.33 21.64
C LEU A 347 6.54 19.31 20.64
N ARG A 348 6.10 18.12 20.25
CA ARG A 348 4.87 17.92 19.47
C ARG A 348 3.97 16.94 20.21
N TYR A 349 2.66 17.17 20.14
CA TYR A 349 1.63 16.25 20.59
C TYR A 349 0.69 15.98 19.42
N ASP A 350 0.43 14.70 19.17
CA ASP A 350 -0.50 14.23 18.14
C ASP A 350 -1.61 13.40 18.81
N PHE A 351 -2.86 13.59 18.44
CA PHE A 351 -3.99 12.82 18.99
C PHE A 351 -4.95 12.46 17.87
N SER A 352 -5.28 11.17 17.75
CA SER A 352 -6.18 10.66 16.72
C SER A 352 -7.38 9.96 17.35
N THR A 353 -8.55 10.15 16.74
CA THR A 353 -9.78 9.42 17.04
C THR A 353 -10.36 8.83 15.77
N GLY A 354 -11.04 7.69 15.87
CA GLY A 354 -11.65 7.02 14.73
C GLY A 354 -12.72 6.03 15.16
N ARG A 355 -13.64 5.70 14.25
CA ARG A 355 -14.79 4.82 14.54
C ARG A 355 -14.36 3.36 14.70
N GLU A 356 -13.25 2.96 14.11
CA GLU A 356 -12.69 1.60 14.23
C GLU A 356 -12.38 1.20 15.67
N LEU A 357 -12.09 2.17 16.54
CA LEU A 357 -11.85 1.92 17.96
C LEU A 357 -13.13 1.55 18.71
N GLN A 358 -14.30 1.92 18.19
CA GLN A 358 -15.60 1.52 18.74
C GLN A 358 -16.11 0.17 18.17
N THR A 359 -15.44 -0.38 17.16
CA THR A 359 -15.80 -1.65 16.54
C THR A 359 -15.34 -2.83 17.40
N ALA A 360 -16.26 -3.74 17.70
CA ALA A 360 -16.01 -5.00 18.41
C ALA A 360 -16.11 -6.20 17.46
N ILE A 361 -15.26 -7.19 17.66
CA ILE A 361 -15.33 -8.50 17.00
C ILE A 361 -15.13 -9.55 18.09
N GLU A 362 -16.22 -10.06 18.63
CA GLU A 362 -16.16 -11.03 19.73
C GLU A 362 -15.84 -12.45 19.21
N PRO A 363 -15.06 -13.25 19.97
CA PRO A 363 -14.43 -12.94 21.27
C PRO A 363 -13.02 -12.31 21.13
N LEU A 364 -12.65 -11.80 19.96
CA LEU A 364 -11.29 -11.33 19.69
C LEU A 364 -10.98 -10.04 20.46
N PHE A 365 -11.89 -9.07 20.43
CA PHE A 365 -11.83 -7.84 21.21
C PHE A 365 -13.13 -7.04 21.17
N GLY A 366 -13.35 -6.23 22.21
CA GLY A 366 -14.39 -5.22 22.30
C GLY A 366 -13.94 -3.82 21.85
N ALA A 367 -14.69 -2.79 22.23
CA ALA A 367 -14.32 -1.40 22.00
C ALA A 367 -13.02 -1.02 22.75
N ARG A 368 -12.21 -0.16 22.14
CA ARG A 368 -10.85 0.19 22.55
C ARG A 368 -10.72 1.71 22.72
N PRO A 369 -9.90 2.20 23.66
CA PRO A 369 -9.64 3.64 23.80
C PRO A 369 -8.70 4.16 22.71
N SER A 370 -8.77 5.46 22.42
CA SER A 370 -7.76 6.15 21.60
C SER A 370 -6.44 6.31 22.35
N ASP A 371 -5.32 6.20 21.62
CA ASP A 371 -3.98 6.45 22.15
C ASP A 371 -3.80 7.96 22.41
N LYS A 372 -3.44 8.32 23.65
CA LYS A 372 -3.25 9.69 24.12
C LYS A 372 -1.79 9.97 24.51
N THR A 373 -0.87 9.06 24.19
CA THR A 373 0.50 9.09 24.72
C THR A 373 1.53 9.67 23.75
N ASN A 374 1.08 10.21 22.61
CA ASN A 374 1.90 10.58 21.48
C ASN A 374 2.60 11.94 21.64
N PHE A 375 3.41 12.09 22.70
CA PHE A 375 4.31 13.22 22.91
C PHE A 375 5.67 12.96 22.26
N GLY A 376 6.04 13.79 21.28
CA GLY A 376 7.29 13.73 20.52
C GLY A 376 8.24 14.87 20.90
N PRO A 377 9.04 14.74 21.97
CA PRO A 377 10.10 15.68 22.29
C PRO A 377 11.23 15.62 21.24
N ARG A 378 11.89 16.77 21.04
CA ARG A 378 13.03 16.94 20.15
C ARG A 378 14.06 17.87 20.79
N LEU A 379 15.32 17.48 20.71
CA LEU A 379 16.47 18.23 21.20
C LEU A 379 17.54 18.23 20.12
N GLY A 380 18.09 19.41 19.83
CA GLY A 380 19.25 19.58 18.98
C GLY A 380 20.25 20.51 19.64
N ILE A 381 21.54 20.27 19.42
CA ILE A 381 22.63 21.12 19.84
C ILE A 381 23.62 21.26 18.68
N THR A 382 24.03 22.48 18.43
CA THR A 382 25.17 22.81 17.57
C THR A 382 26.15 23.62 18.40
N TYR A 383 27.42 23.22 18.39
CA TYR A 383 28.47 23.88 19.15
C TYR A 383 29.68 24.16 18.25
N SER A 384 29.96 25.45 18.03
CA SER A 384 31.14 25.91 17.33
C SER A 384 32.35 25.86 18.27
N LEU A 385 33.15 24.80 18.20
CA LEU A 385 34.40 24.69 18.97
C LEU A 385 35.34 25.86 18.63
N ASN A 386 35.47 26.17 17.35
CA ASN A 386 36.23 27.28 16.78
C ASN A 386 35.71 27.61 15.37
N ASP A 387 36.30 28.62 14.72
CA ASP A 387 35.87 29.11 13.40
C ASP A 387 35.96 28.07 12.28
N LYS A 388 36.62 26.93 12.52
CA LYS A 388 36.81 25.85 11.55
C LYS A 388 36.15 24.54 11.96
N THR A 389 35.57 24.44 13.15
CA THR A 389 35.10 23.16 13.69
C THR A 389 33.78 23.31 14.42
N VAL A 390 32.80 22.52 14.00
CA VAL A 390 31.47 22.48 14.60
C VAL A 390 31.15 21.05 15.00
N LEU A 391 30.67 20.88 16.23
CA LEU A 391 29.99 19.68 16.69
C LEU A 391 28.49 19.89 16.59
N ARG A 392 27.76 18.84 16.22
CA ARG A 392 26.30 18.85 16.19
C ARG A 392 25.78 17.53 16.71
N GLY A 393 24.60 17.56 17.31
CA GLY A 393 23.91 16.37 17.70
C GLY A 393 22.45 16.64 17.98
N GLY A 394 21.66 15.60 17.98
CA GLY A 394 20.24 15.72 18.28
C GLY A 394 19.60 14.38 18.58
N TYR A 395 18.41 14.47 19.16
CA TYR A 395 17.56 13.35 19.49
C TYR A 395 16.10 13.77 19.35
N GLY A 396 15.25 12.87 18.89
CA GLY A 396 13.81 13.05 18.92
C GLY A 396 13.04 11.74 18.95
N LYS A 397 11.82 11.79 19.49
CA LYS A 397 10.83 10.70 19.39
C LYS A 397 9.78 11.08 18.33
N TYR A 398 9.57 10.19 17.37
CA TYR A 398 8.69 10.41 16.21
C TYR A 398 7.64 9.31 16.15
N TYR A 399 6.37 9.67 16.00
CA TYR A 399 5.27 8.71 15.87
C TYR A 399 4.90 8.51 14.40
N GLY A 400 4.49 7.29 14.06
CA GLY A 400 3.90 6.97 12.78
C GLY A 400 2.47 7.52 12.66
N ALA A 401 1.98 7.59 11.42
CA ALA A 401 0.59 7.92 11.17
C ALA A 401 -0.33 6.73 11.54
N PRO A 402 -1.59 6.97 11.97
CA PRO A 402 -2.57 5.91 12.10
C PRO A 402 -2.89 5.30 10.72
N ASP A 403 -3.13 3.98 10.67
CA ASP A 403 -3.34 3.23 9.43
C ASP A 403 -4.83 3.08 9.11
N ASP A 404 -5.32 3.78 8.08
CA ASP A 404 -6.73 3.72 7.65
C ASP A 404 -7.12 2.40 7.01
N ASN A 405 -6.17 1.72 6.38
CA ASN A 405 -6.42 0.43 5.75
C ASN A 405 -6.74 -0.61 6.84
N GLU A 406 -5.98 -0.62 7.93
CA GLU A 406 -6.24 -1.47 9.10
C GLU A 406 -7.58 -1.15 9.78
N ALA A 407 -7.88 0.15 9.95
CA ALA A 407 -9.14 0.63 10.52
C ALA A 407 -10.35 0.15 9.70
N MET A 408 -10.29 0.36 8.38
CA MET A 408 -11.33 -0.02 7.43
C MET A 408 -11.58 -1.53 7.40
N TRP A 409 -10.53 -2.36 7.26
CA TRP A 409 -10.71 -3.81 7.23
C TRP A 409 -11.31 -4.33 8.53
N THR A 410 -10.92 -3.77 9.68
CA THR A 410 -11.52 -4.11 10.98
C THR A 410 -13.03 -3.85 10.98
N MET A 411 -13.46 -2.73 10.42
CA MET A 411 -14.88 -2.40 10.31
C MET A 411 -15.63 -3.32 9.33
N LEU A 412 -15.01 -3.70 8.21
CA LEU A 412 -15.60 -4.64 7.23
C LEU A 412 -15.79 -6.01 7.88
N TYR A 413 -14.74 -6.58 8.49
CA TYR A 413 -14.79 -7.90 9.13
C TYR A 413 -15.74 -7.96 10.33
N ALA A 414 -16.05 -6.84 10.98
CA ALA A 414 -17.07 -6.80 12.02
C ALA A 414 -18.51 -6.90 11.48
N GLY A 415 -18.73 -6.50 10.21
CA GLY A 415 -20.01 -6.59 9.51
C GLY A 415 -20.11 -7.74 8.52
N GLU A 416 -19.11 -8.61 8.46
CA GLU A 416 -19.00 -9.70 7.48
C GLU A 416 -18.76 -11.06 8.15
N ILE A 417 -19.16 -12.12 7.45
CA ILE A 417 -18.79 -13.50 7.77
C ILE A 417 -18.37 -14.21 6.49
N HIS A 418 -17.29 -14.98 6.55
CA HIS A 418 -16.72 -15.68 5.41
C HIS A 418 -16.79 -17.20 5.62
N PRO A 419 -17.99 -17.82 5.53
CA PRO A 419 -18.12 -19.25 5.73
C PRO A 419 -17.36 -20.04 4.65
N GLN A 420 -16.60 -21.03 5.11
CA GLN A 420 -16.08 -22.09 4.25
C GLN A 420 -17.02 -23.29 4.28
N VAL A 421 -17.36 -23.81 3.10
CA VAL A 421 -18.13 -25.04 2.92
C VAL A 421 -17.25 -26.08 2.23
N ASN A 422 -17.06 -27.22 2.87
CA ASN A 422 -16.32 -28.33 2.28
C ASN A 422 -17.22 -29.11 1.32
N ASN A 423 -16.62 -29.63 0.25
CA ASN A 423 -17.35 -30.45 -0.72
C ASN A 423 -17.90 -31.73 -0.05
N ASP A 424 -19.20 -31.95 -0.19
CA ASP A 424 -19.95 -33.08 0.37
C ASP A 424 -20.09 -34.25 -0.61
N GLY A 425 -19.44 -34.17 -1.78
CA GLY A 425 -19.41 -35.21 -2.81
C GLY A 425 -20.56 -35.15 -3.80
N ARG A 426 -21.51 -34.21 -3.66
CA ARG A 426 -22.60 -34.04 -4.63
C ARG A 426 -22.08 -33.62 -6.00
N ALA A 427 -22.72 -34.12 -7.05
CA ALA A 427 -22.36 -33.80 -8.43
C ALA A 427 -22.56 -32.32 -8.78
N ASP A 428 -23.42 -31.60 -8.07
CA ASP A 428 -23.72 -30.18 -8.26
C ASP A 428 -23.08 -29.27 -7.21
N PHE A 429 -22.21 -29.77 -6.33
CA PHE A 429 -21.61 -28.99 -5.24
C PHE A 429 -21.06 -27.63 -5.71
N ALA A 430 -20.30 -27.60 -6.81
CA ALA A 430 -19.69 -26.37 -7.28
C ALA A 430 -20.69 -25.37 -7.90
N ALA A 431 -21.86 -25.83 -8.34
CA ALA A 431 -22.95 -24.93 -8.76
C ALA A 431 -23.87 -24.54 -7.59
N ASN A 432 -23.94 -25.38 -6.56
CA ASN A 432 -24.84 -25.25 -5.41
C ASN A 432 -24.12 -25.63 -4.09
N PRO A 433 -23.17 -24.80 -3.61
CA PRO A 433 -22.31 -25.19 -2.48
C PRO A 433 -23.06 -25.37 -1.15
N PHE A 434 -24.18 -24.68 -0.96
CA PHE A 434 -24.99 -24.75 0.26
C PHE A 434 -26.14 -25.75 0.19
N ASN A 435 -26.27 -26.49 -0.91
CA ASN A 435 -27.40 -27.39 -1.18
C ASN A 435 -28.77 -26.69 -0.99
N GLY A 436 -28.90 -25.49 -1.53
CA GLY A 436 -30.00 -24.58 -1.26
C GLY A 436 -29.62 -23.12 -1.44
N PRO A 437 -30.50 -22.17 -1.06
CA PRO A 437 -30.19 -20.75 -1.14
C PRO A 437 -28.98 -20.41 -0.25
N ILE A 438 -28.11 -19.54 -0.76
CA ILE A 438 -26.94 -19.08 0.02
C ILE A 438 -27.44 -18.33 1.26
N PRO A 439 -26.96 -18.68 2.48
CA PRO A 439 -27.47 -18.11 3.73
C PRO A 439 -27.26 -16.60 3.80
N THR A 440 -28.21 -15.88 4.39
CA THR A 440 -28.02 -14.48 4.78
C THR A 440 -26.91 -14.35 5.83
N TYR A 441 -26.38 -13.14 6.03
CA TYR A 441 -25.40 -12.88 7.08
C TYR A 441 -25.88 -13.40 8.45
N ALA A 442 -27.14 -13.12 8.82
CA ALA A 442 -27.70 -13.58 10.09
C ALA A 442 -27.77 -15.11 10.19
N GLN A 443 -28.16 -15.81 9.11
CA GLN A 443 -28.21 -17.28 9.07
C GLN A 443 -26.81 -17.90 9.16
N ALA A 444 -25.84 -17.35 8.44
CA ALA A 444 -24.47 -17.82 8.48
C ALA A 444 -23.82 -17.55 9.84
N MET A 445 -24.06 -16.38 10.43
CA MET A 445 -23.56 -16.02 11.77
C MET A 445 -24.15 -16.94 12.84
N ALA A 446 -25.47 -17.17 12.81
CA ALA A 446 -26.13 -18.06 13.77
C ALA A 446 -25.64 -19.50 13.65
N SER A 447 -25.46 -20.03 12.43
CA SER A 447 -24.96 -21.40 12.23
C SER A 447 -23.51 -21.55 12.70
N TRP A 448 -22.65 -20.56 12.43
CA TRP A 448 -21.29 -20.53 12.96
C TRP A 448 -21.27 -20.45 14.50
N GLN A 449 -22.08 -19.57 15.10
CA GLN A 449 -22.18 -19.46 16.57
C GLN A 449 -22.66 -20.76 17.22
N ALA A 450 -23.59 -21.48 16.59
CA ALA A 450 -24.06 -22.78 17.07
C ALA A 450 -22.95 -23.86 17.02
N ASP A 451 -22.13 -23.88 15.97
CA ASP A 451 -20.99 -24.79 15.85
C ASP A 451 -19.87 -24.48 16.85
N VAL A 452 -19.69 -23.20 17.19
CA VAL A 452 -18.79 -22.78 18.27
C VAL A 452 -19.35 -23.21 19.64
N ALA A 453 -20.62 -22.93 19.92
CA ALA A 453 -21.26 -23.24 21.20
C ALA A 453 -21.36 -24.75 21.47
N SER A 454 -21.60 -25.56 20.44
CA SER A 454 -21.66 -27.03 20.54
C SER A 454 -20.28 -27.71 20.61
N GLY A 455 -19.20 -26.92 20.50
CA GLY A 455 -17.83 -27.42 20.43
C GLY A 455 -17.49 -28.16 19.14
N CYS A 456 -18.38 -28.16 18.12
CA CYS A 456 -18.14 -28.77 16.80
C CYS A 456 -16.81 -28.26 16.23
N ALA A 457 -16.61 -26.94 16.27
CA ALA A 457 -15.45 -26.30 15.69
C ALA A 457 -14.10 -26.65 16.37
N ALA A 458 -14.14 -27.19 17.60
CA ALA A 458 -12.96 -27.60 18.36
C ALA A 458 -12.58 -29.08 18.20
N ARG A 459 -13.39 -29.89 17.50
CA ARG A 459 -13.12 -31.32 17.33
C ARG A 459 -12.02 -31.55 16.29
N THR A 460 -11.15 -32.51 16.56
CA THR A 460 -10.19 -33.00 15.56
C THR A 460 -10.97 -33.66 14.43
N GLY A 461 -10.73 -33.24 13.18
CA GLY A 461 -11.46 -33.79 12.02
C GLY A 461 -12.93 -33.36 11.95
N ALA A 462 -13.25 -32.14 12.38
CA ALA A 462 -14.55 -31.47 12.35
C ALA A 462 -15.23 -31.41 10.96
N ALA A 463 -15.57 -32.57 10.40
CA ALA A 463 -16.30 -32.72 9.15
C ALA A 463 -17.73 -32.18 9.34
N GLY A 464 -18.15 -31.30 8.43
CA GLY A 464 -19.48 -30.68 8.47
C GLY A 464 -19.60 -29.41 9.33
N CYS A 465 -18.65 -29.11 10.23
CA CYS A 465 -18.67 -27.87 11.01
C CYS A 465 -18.32 -26.65 10.12
N LYS A 466 -18.85 -25.49 10.48
CA LYS A 466 -18.66 -24.21 9.80
C LYS A 466 -17.65 -23.35 10.55
N PHE A 467 -16.84 -22.63 9.79
CA PHE A 467 -15.77 -21.79 10.32
C PHE A 467 -15.84 -20.40 9.69
N ASN A 468 -15.49 -19.39 10.49
CA ASN A 468 -15.25 -18.05 9.99
C ASN A 468 -13.74 -17.82 9.84
N ARG A 469 -13.34 -16.82 9.05
CA ARG A 469 -11.93 -16.48 8.85
C ARG A 469 -11.75 -14.99 8.60
N ILE A 470 -10.56 -14.51 8.91
CA ILE A 470 -10.08 -13.17 8.59
C ILE A 470 -8.74 -13.34 7.88
N ILE A 471 -8.75 -13.22 6.56
CA ILE A 471 -7.59 -13.53 5.72
C ILE A 471 -6.73 -12.31 5.39
N ASN A 472 -7.26 -11.11 5.58
CA ASN A 472 -6.55 -9.88 5.23
C ASN A 472 -5.90 -9.25 6.45
N ILE A 473 -6.41 -8.13 6.94
CA ILE A 473 -5.78 -7.34 7.98
C ILE A 473 -6.80 -7.00 9.05
N LEU A 474 -6.45 -7.20 10.31
CA LEU A 474 -7.24 -6.79 11.45
C LEU A 474 -6.39 -5.98 12.43
N SER A 475 -7.00 -4.96 13.02
CA SER A 475 -6.37 -4.16 14.07
C SER A 475 -6.17 -4.97 15.35
N PRO A 476 -5.05 -4.82 16.07
CA PRO A 476 -4.80 -5.60 17.28
C PRO A 476 -5.70 -5.13 18.44
N PRO A 477 -5.93 -5.96 19.47
CA PRO A 477 -6.73 -5.58 20.64
C PRO A 477 -6.22 -4.32 21.38
N ASN A 478 -4.91 -4.09 21.37
CA ASN A 478 -4.27 -2.93 22.01
C ASN A 478 -3.51 -2.11 20.95
N PRO A 479 -4.20 -1.29 20.15
CA PRO A 479 -3.55 -0.49 19.12
C PRO A 479 -2.81 0.69 19.75
N THR A 480 -1.48 0.62 19.76
CA THR A 480 -0.60 1.75 20.09
C THR A 480 0.00 2.33 18.82
N THR A 481 0.24 3.65 18.79
CA THR A 481 0.90 4.27 17.64
C THR A 481 2.38 3.85 17.58
N PRO A 482 2.86 3.27 16.46
CA PRO A 482 4.28 2.97 16.28
C PRO A 482 5.14 4.24 16.44
N TYR A 483 6.35 4.11 16.96
CA TYR A 483 7.25 5.25 17.11
C TYR A 483 8.71 4.87 16.86
N SER A 484 9.55 5.87 16.59
CA SER A 484 11.00 5.72 16.54
C SER A 484 11.71 6.75 17.42
N HIS A 485 12.80 6.30 18.03
CA HIS A 485 13.81 7.18 18.61
C HIS A 485 14.87 7.42 17.55
N GLN A 486 15.02 8.67 17.12
CA GLN A 486 16.02 9.05 16.13
C GLN A 486 17.04 9.96 16.79
N GLY A 487 18.31 9.72 16.52
CA GLY A 487 19.40 10.52 17.05
C GLY A 487 20.55 10.63 16.07
N SER A 488 21.35 11.67 16.24
CA SER A 488 22.59 11.84 15.51
C SER A 488 23.65 12.57 16.33
N VAL A 489 24.90 12.29 16.01
CA VAL A 489 26.06 13.06 16.46
C VAL A 489 27.02 13.21 15.30
N GLY A 490 27.55 14.41 15.12
CA GLY A 490 28.37 14.72 13.97
C GLY A 490 29.40 15.81 14.24
N LEU A 491 30.43 15.79 13.42
CA LEU A 491 31.49 16.78 13.39
C LEU A 491 31.69 17.25 11.96
N GLN A 492 31.84 18.56 11.80
CA GLN A 492 32.31 19.16 10.57
C GLN A 492 33.55 20.01 10.85
N ARG A 493 34.58 19.84 10.02
CA ARG A 493 35.84 20.58 10.13
C ARG A 493 36.35 21.04 8.78
N GLN A 494 36.77 22.30 8.70
CA GLN A 494 37.58 22.81 7.61
C GLN A 494 39.07 22.51 7.85
N LEU A 495 39.72 21.87 6.86
CA LEU A 495 41.16 21.62 6.84
C LEU A 495 41.84 22.55 5.81
N GLY A 496 42.84 23.30 6.26
CA GLY A 496 43.48 24.33 5.43
C GLY A 496 42.47 25.39 4.99
N MET A 497 42.47 25.72 3.70
CA MET A 497 41.56 26.73 3.10
C MET A 497 40.49 26.13 2.19
N ALA A 498 40.68 24.90 1.68
CA ALA A 498 39.87 24.37 0.59
C ALA A 498 39.24 22.99 0.85
N ILE A 499 39.56 22.34 1.98
CA ILE A 499 39.07 21.00 2.32
C ILE A 499 38.07 21.08 3.47
N SER A 500 36.97 20.35 3.38
CA SER A 500 36.04 20.09 4.48
C SER A 500 35.93 18.59 4.71
N VAL A 501 35.96 18.20 5.99
CA VAL A 501 35.67 16.85 6.45
C VAL A 501 34.40 16.89 7.29
N GLU A 502 33.53 15.94 7.04
CA GLU A 502 32.27 15.73 7.74
C GLU A 502 32.15 14.26 8.11
N SER A 503 31.71 13.98 9.33
CA SER A 503 31.44 12.62 9.80
C SER A 503 30.26 12.67 10.75
N ASP A 504 29.22 11.89 10.45
CA ASP A 504 28.00 11.80 11.25
C ASP A 504 27.67 10.33 11.55
N PHE A 505 27.30 10.08 12.79
CA PHE A 505 26.71 8.83 13.23
C PHE A 505 25.22 9.06 13.50
N THR A 506 24.38 8.15 13.02
CA THR A 506 22.92 8.23 13.15
C THR A 506 22.37 6.94 13.76
N ILE A 507 21.29 7.09 14.53
CA ILE A 507 20.54 6.01 15.17
C ILE A 507 19.08 6.19 14.81
N ASN A 508 18.41 5.10 14.45
CA ASN A 508 16.96 5.04 14.31
C ASN A 508 16.43 3.74 14.93
N ASP A 509 15.84 3.85 16.11
CA ASP A 509 15.30 2.74 16.89
C ASP A 509 13.77 2.74 16.83
N THR A 510 13.22 1.87 15.98
CA THR A 510 11.78 1.71 15.76
C THR A 510 11.17 0.74 16.78
N ARG A 511 10.02 1.11 17.36
CA ARG A 511 9.30 0.33 18.38
C ARG A 511 7.80 0.30 18.09
N GLY A 512 7.16 -0.81 18.44
CA GLY A 512 5.73 -0.99 18.20
C GLY A 512 5.36 -1.02 16.72
N ALA A 513 6.33 -1.33 15.85
CA ALA A 513 6.08 -1.49 14.43
C ALA A 513 5.14 -2.65 14.18
N GLN A 514 4.54 -2.62 13.00
CA GLN A 514 3.52 -3.56 12.60
C GLN A 514 4.14 -4.90 12.17
N ASN A 515 3.57 -6.01 12.64
CA ASN A 515 3.81 -7.34 12.10
C ASN A 515 2.49 -8.05 11.83
N GLY A 516 2.32 -8.58 10.61
CA GLY A 516 1.15 -9.38 10.25
C GLY A 516 1.33 -10.83 10.71
N GLN A 517 0.42 -11.34 11.53
CA GLN A 517 0.48 -12.72 12.03
C GLN A 517 -0.90 -13.36 12.06
N ASN A 518 -0.96 -14.68 11.82
CA ASN A 518 -2.14 -15.47 12.11
C ASN A 518 -2.22 -15.74 13.62
N VAL A 519 -3.03 -14.97 14.36
CA VAL A 519 -3.13 -15.07 15.82
C VAL A 519 -3.88 -16.33 16.28
N ASN A 520 -4.48 -17.07 15.36
CA ASN A 520 -5.17 -18.32 15.64
C ASN A 520 -4.32 -19.58 15.38
N GLN A 521 -3.03 -19.39 15.13
CA GLN A 521 -2.07 -20.46 14.91
C GLN A 521 -1.56 -21.03 16.25
N ALA A 522 -1.50 -22.35 16.36
CA ALA A 522 -1.09 -23.05 17.58
C ALA A 522 0.23 -23.81 17.36
N PHE A 523 1.12 -23.74 18.35
CA PHE A 523 2.45 -24.36 18.31
C PHE A 523 2.59 -25.44 19.36
N ASN A 524 3.26 -26.53 18.98
CA ASN A 524 3.64 -27.60 19.89
C ASN A 524 4.87 -27.15 20.72
N PRO A 525 4.74 -26.99 22.04
CA PRO A 525 5.83 -26.48 22.87
C PRO A 525 7.03 -27.43 22.96
N ALA A 526 6.84 -28.74 22.72
CA ALA A 526 7.93 -29.71 22.76
C ALA A 526 8.81 -29.69 21.51
N THR A 527 8.28 -29.25 20.36
CA THR A 527 8.98 -29.31 19.06
C THR A 527 9.22 -27.95 18.42
N GLY A 528 8.48 -26.92 18.85
CA GLY A 528 8.51 -25.60 18.22
C GLY A 528 7.78 -25.51 16.88
N PHE A 529 7.28 -26.63 16.33
CA PHE A 529 6.50 -26.64 15.10
C PHE A 529 5.02 -26.38 15.33
N ASN A 530 4.33 -25.96 14.27
CA ASN A 530 2.87 -25.82 14.27
C ASN A 530 2.20 -27.16 14.54
N TYR A 531 1.11 -27.16 15.31
CA TYR A 531 0.17 -28.27 15.24
C TYR A 531 -0.38 -28.39 13.81
N PRO A 532 -0.67 -29.61 13.33
CA PRO A 532 -1.34 -29.79 12.04
C PRO A 532 -2.61 -28.95 11.97
N TYR A 533 -2.88 -28.31 10.83
CA TYR A 533 -4.07 -27.48 10.64
C TYR A 533 -5.39 -28.23 10.88
N THR A 534 -5.37 -29.56 10.77
CA THR A 534 -6.49 -30.47 11.06
C THR A 534 -6.77 -30.63 12.56
N ASP A 535 -5.80 -30.37 13.44
CA ASP A 535 -5.98 -30.41 14.89
C ASP A 535 -6.43 -29.04 15.42
N ARG A 536 -7.73 -28.77 15.25
CA ARG A 536 -8.35 -27.51 15.67
C ARG A 536 -8.52 -27.38 17.18
N SER A 537 -8.42 -28.47 17.93
CA SER A 537 -8.56 -28.48 19.39
C SER A 537 -7.50 -27.64 20.10
N LYS A 538 -6.38 -27.38 19.42
CA LYS A 538 -5.26 -26.59 19.95
C LYS A 538 -5.34 -25.10 19.60
N LYS A 539 -6.25 -24.69 18.72
CA LYS A 539 -6.36 -23.29 18.28
C LYS A 539 -6.90 -22.41 19.41
N PRO A 540 -6.35 -21.19 19.61
CA PRO A 540 -6.88 -20.24 20.59
C PRO A 540 -8.36 -19.91 20.39
N TYR A 541 -8.79 -19.84 19.13
CA TYR A 541 -10.17 -19.59 18.72
C TYR A 541 -10.64 -20.71 17.77
N PRO A 542 -11.14 -21.85 18.29
CA PRO A 542 -11.46 -23.03 17.48
C PRO A 542 -12.52 -22.77 16.40
N GLY A 543 -13.47 -21.86 16.67
CA GLY A 543 -14.48 -21.38 15.74
C GLY A 543 -13.95 -20.67 14.50
N TRP A 544 -12.72 -20.19 14.56
CA TRP A 544 -12.09 -19.42 13.49
C TRP A 544 -11.04 -20.27 12.79
N ASP A 545 -10.84 -20.05 11.49
CA ASP A 545 -9.73 -20.63 10.76
C ASP A 545 -8.45 -19.80 10.90
N ALA A 546 -8.08 -19.00 9.89
CA ALA A 546 -7.03 -18.00 10.01
C ALA A 546 -7.61 -16.68 10.55
N ILE A 547 -6.84 -16.02 11.40
CA ILE A 547 -7.12 -14.66 11.87
C ILE A 547 -5.85 -13.83 11.69
N THR A 548 -5.74 -13.13 10.58
CA THR A 548 -4.58 -12.28 10.31
C THR A 548 -4.74 -10.91 11.00
N MET A 549 -3.92 -10.65 12.02
CA MET A 549 -3.86 -9.37 12.73
C MET A 549 -2.51 -8.66 12.51
N ARG A 550 -2.54 -7.33 12.50
CA ARG A 550 -1.38 -6.44 12.44
C ARG A 550 -0.92 -6.06 13.85
N MET A 551 -0.17 -6.96 14.50
CA MET A 551 0.33 -6.76 15.87
C MET A 551 1.36 -5.62 15.94
N ARG A 552 1.40 -4.88 17.06
CA ARG A 552 2.37 -3.79 17.32
C ARG A 552 3.59 -4.29 18.10
N THR A 553 4.25 -5.33 17.59
CA THR A 553 5.34 -6.03 18.31
C THR A 553 6.68 -5.99 17.58
N ALA A 554 6.73 -5.51 16.34
CA ALA A 554 8.00 -5.42 15.62
C ALA A 554 8.85 -4.26 16.14
N ALA A 555 10.16 -4.45 16.06
CA ALA A 555 11.15 -3.45 16.38
C ALA A 555 12.33 -3.60 15.42
N ALA A 556 13.02 -2.50 15.17
CA ALA A 556 14.24 -2.46 14.38
C ALA A 556 15.19 -1.40 14.95
N ASN A 557 16.50 -1.63 14.86
CA ASN A 557 17.52 -0.64 15.20
C ASN A 557 18.46 -0.45 14.02
N ASN A 558 18.53 0.78 13.51
CA ASN A 558 19.36 1.13 12.37
C ASN A 558 20.44 2.11 12.79
N TYR A 559 21.69 1.76 12.51
CA TYR A 559 22.88 2.55 12.79
C TYR A 559 23.53 2.93 11.48
N GLY A 560 23.78 4.22 11.28
CA GLY A 560 24.47 4.74 10.10
C GLY A 560 25.73 5.48 10.51
N TRP A 561 26.82 5.27 9.78
CA TRP A 561 27.98 6.14 9.81
C TRP A 561 28.26 6.64 8.41
N GLN A 562 28.16 7.96 8.23
CA GLN A 562 28.43 8.62 6.97
C GLN A 562 29.60 9.58 7.15
N SER A 563 30.50 9.62 6.17
CA SER A 563 31.61 10.55 6.16
C SER A 563 31.82 11.10 4.76
N ALA A 564 32.14 12.39 4.68
CA ALA A 564 32.44 13.07 3.43
C ALA A 564 33.72 13.89 3.56
N LEU A 565 34.57 13.79 2.56
CA LEU A 565 35.70 14.69 2.34
C LEU A 565 35.45 15.42 1.04
N THR A 566 35.36 16.75 1.11
CA THR A 566 35.15 17.59 -0.07
C THR A 566 36.28 18.59 -0.17
N LYS A 567 36.95 18.61 -1.32
CA LYS A 567 37.87 19.67 -1.69
C LYS A 567 37.23 20.56 -2.75
N ARG A 568 37.08 21.83 -2.43
CA ARG A 568 36.64 22.87 -3.37
C ARG A 568 37.72 23.16 -4.42
N MET A 569 37.30 23.72 -5.56
CA MET A 569 38.21 24.12 -6.63
C MET A 569 39.31 25.03 -6.10
N SER A 570 40.54 24.53 -6.14
CA SER A 570 41.77 25.29 -5.89
C SER A 570 42.93 24.55 -6.52
N ASN A 571 43.94 25.27 -7.01
CA ASN A 571 45.07 24.69 -7.76
C ASN A 571 44.59 23.80 -8.93
N HIS A 572 43.59 24.26 -9.67
CA HIS A 572 43.02 23.61 -10.86
C HIS A 572 42.33 22.26 -10.64
N TRP A 573 41.99 21.86 -9.40
CA TRP A 573 41.19 20.67 -9.18
C TRP A 573 40.22 20.79 -7.99
N GLN A 574 39.14 20.02 -8.09
CA GLN A 574 38.16 19.78 -7.04
C GLN A 574 37.88 18.27 -6.98
N GLY A 575 37.39 17.79 -5.85
CA GLY A 575 37.06 16.38 -5.69
C GLY A 575 36.30 16.13 -4.40
N SER A 576 35.58 15.02 -4.36
CA SER A 576 34.87 14.56 -3.18
C SER A 576 35.01 13.07 -3.04
N ALA A 577 35.16 12.61 -1.80
CA ALA A 577 35.06 11.21 -1.41
C ALA A 577 33.96 11.07 -0.35
N THR A 578 33.13 10.04 -0.45
CA THR A 578 32.10 9.74 0.55
C THR A 578 32.21 8.28 0.97
N TYR A 579 31.89 8.02 2.22
CA TYR A 579 31.84 6.69 2.81
C TYR A 579 30.53 6.56 3.59
N LEU A 580 29.85 5.44 3.41
CA LEU A 580 28.65 5.09 4.15
C LEU A 580 28.81 3.66 4.67
N TYR A 581 28.56 3.49 5.95
CA TYR A 581 28.38 2.21 6.60
C TYR A 581 26.98 2.20 7.23
N SER A 582 26.23 1.13 7.02
CA SER A 582 24.94 0.95 7.69
C SER A 582 24.81 -0.44 8.28
N ARG A 583 24.20 -0.50 9.46
CA ARG A 583 23.89 -1.75 10.15
C ARG A 583 22.45 -1.73 10.62
N GLU A 584 21.72 -2.78 10.29
CA GLU A 584 20.31 -2.96 10.64
C GLU A 584 20.15 -4.22 11.50
N TYR A 585 19.36 -4.07 12.56
CA TYR A 585 18.95 -5.16 13.43
C TYR A 585 17.44 -5.25 13.46
N ASP A 586 16.91 -6.34 12.95
CA ASP A 586 15.48 -6.61 12.97
C ASP A 586 15.13 -7.62 14.05
N TYR A 587 14.17 -7.25 14.89
CA TYR A 587 13.57 -8.17 15.84
C TYR A 587 12.42 -8.89 15.14
N GLN A 588 12.68 -10.09 14.64
CA GLN A 588 11.65 -10.90 14.01
C GLN A 588 10.68 -11.42 15.08
N SER A 589 9.43 -10.98 15.07
CA SER A 589 8.40 -11.68 15.81
C SER A 589 7.94 -12.88 14.98
N THR A 590 8.57 -14.04 15.19
CA THR A 590 7.93 -15.32 14.85
C THR A 590 6.60 -15.39 15.62
N PRO A 591 5.54 -16.03 15.09
CA PRO A 591 4.34 -16.24 15.90
C PRO A 591 4.74 -17.13 17.09
N ARG A 592 4.60 -16.62 18.32
CA ARG A 592 5.02 -17.30 19.55
C ARG A 592 3.87 -17.32 20.55
N GLN A 593 3.82 -18.37 21.37
CA GLN A 593 2.96 -18.45 22.55
C GLN A 593 3.28 -17.30 23.51
N PRO A 594 2.31 -16.82 24.31
CA PRO A 594 2.56 -15.83 25.37
C PRO A 594 3.70 -16.30 26.30
N GLY A 595 4.76 -15.50 26.44
CA GLY A 595 5.88 -15.77 27.37
C GLY A 595 7.25 -16.13 26.76
N CYS A 596 7.43 -16.20 25.43
CA CYS A 596 8.73 -16.49 24.81
C CYS A 596 9.43 -15.24 24.23
N GLN A 597 10.75 -15.06 24.46
CA GLN A 597 11.54 -13.89 24.00
C GLN A 597 12.26 -14.06 22.64
N TYR A 598 12.34 -12.96 21.90
CA TYR A 598 12.73 -12.70 20.48
C TYR A 598 13.86 -13.56 19.85
N PRO A 599 13.73 -14.01 18.58
CA PRO A 599 14.84 -14.27 17.67
C PRO A 599 15.29 -12.97 16.96
N THR A 600 16.60 -12.76 16.83
CA THR A 600 17.19 -11.56 16.19
C THR A 600 17.86 -11.94 14.88
N THR A 601 17.63 -11.17 13.81
CA THR A 601 18.37 -11.28 12.55
C THR A 601 19.27 -10.05 12.39
N ILE A 602 20.49 -10.24 11.91
CA ILE A 602 21.49 -9.16 11.74
C ILE A 602 21.85 -9.06 10.27
N THR A 603 21.72 -7.88 9.69
CA THR A 603 22.15 -7.56 8.32
C THR A 603 23.12 -6.37 8.36
N ALA A 604 24.24 -6.46 7.65
CA ALA A 604 25.23 -5.40 7.56
C ALA A 604 25.64 -5.20 6.09
N SER A 605 25.78 -3.94 5.67
CA SER A 605 26.12 -3.55 4.30
C SER A 605 27.11 -2.40 4.26
#